data_AF-A0A8J6B4T7-F1
#
_entry.id   AF-A0A8J6B4T7-F1
#
_cell.length_a   1.000
_cell.length_b   1.000
_cell.length_c   1.000
_cell.angle_alpha   90.00
_cell.angle_beta   90.00
_cell.angle_gamma   90.00
#
_symmetry.space_group_name_H-M   'P 1'
#
loop_
_entity.id
_entity.type
_entity.pdbx_description
1 polymer ?
#
loop_
_entity_poly.entity_id
_entity_poly.type
_entity_poly.pdbx_seq_one_letter_code
_entity_poly.pdbx_strand_id
1 'polypeptide(L)' 'MASQRAAFRNTVVREIVGFAPYERRALEALKIGKDKRALKFLKKRLGTHSRAKAKREELSKVLMHQRAH' A
#
# COMPACT_ATOMS: atom_id res chain seq x y z
N MET A 1 -5.35 8.09 17.62
CA MET A 1 -4.28 7.11 17.92
C MET A 1 -4.91 5.73 18.02
N ALA A 2 -4.43 4.75 17.27
CA ALA A 2 -4.90 3.37 17.41
C ALA A 2 -4.31 2.76 18.69
N SER A 3 -5.07 1.92 19.39
CA SER A 3 -4.55 1.20 20.57
C SER A 3 -3.39 0.29 20.19
N GLN A 4 -2.43 0.09 21.10
CA GLN A 4 -1.25 -0.77 20.86
C GLN A 4 -1.66 -2.18 20.42
N ARG A 5 -2.73 -2.72 21.00
CA ARG A 5 -3.33 -4.00 20.63
C ARG A 5 -3.86 -4.03 19.19
N ALA A 6 -4.52 -2.96 18.74
CA ALA A 6 -5.07 -2.90 17.39
C ALA A 6 -3.96 -2.79 16.33
N ALA A 7 -2.90 -2.02 16.61
CA ALA A 7 -1.72 -1.92 15.73
C ALA A 7 -1.03 -3.28 15.58
N PHE A 8 -0.76 -3.97 16.70
CA PHE A 8 -0.14 -5.30 16.71
C PHE A 8 -0.94 -6.31 15.87
N ARG A 9 -2.26 -6.40 16.10
CA ARG A 9 -3.14 -7.28 15.33
C ARG A 9 -3.07 -7.01 13.83
N ASN A 10 -3.11 -5.74 13.42
CA ASN A 10 -3.14 -5.38 12.00
C ASN A 10 -1.81 -5.72 11.29
N THR A 11 -0.67 -5.59 11.99
CA THR A 11 0.64 -6.00 11.45
C THR A 11 0.70 -7.51 11.22
N VAL A 12 0.30 -8.31 12.21
CA VAL A 12 0.30 -9.79 12.11
C VAL A 12 -0.61 -10.28 10.98
N VAL A 13 -1.82 -9.71 10.86
CA VAL A 13 -2.74 -10.08 9.78
C VAL A 13 -2.17 -9.73 8.41
N ARG A 14 -1.48 -8.59 8.26
CA ARG A 14 -0.89 -8.16 6.99
C ARG A 14 0.25 -9.07 6.55
N GLU A 15 1.04 -9.57 7.48
CA GLU A 15 2.13 -10.52 7.21
C GLU A 15 1.59 -11.86 6.70
N ILE A 16 0.53 -12.39 7.33
CA ILE A 16 -0.04 -13.70 6.98
C ILE A 16 -0.84 -13.65 5.66
N VAL A 17 -1.72 -12.66 5.51
CA VAL A 17 -2.65 -12.58 4.37
C VAL A 17 -1.98 -11.98 3.13
N GLY A 18 -0.96 -11.14 3.33
CA GLY A 18 -0.22 -10.48 2.26
C GLY A 18 -1.01 -9.38 1.54
N PHE A 19 -0.79 -9.27 0.22
CA PHE A 19 -1.32 -8.20 -0.63
C PHE A 19 -2.41 -8.67 -1.59
N ALA A 20 -3.50 -7.90 -1.63
CA ALA A 20 -4.57 -8.11 -2.59
C ALA A 20 -4.07 -7.90 -4.04
N PRO A 21 -4.74 -8.49 -5.06
CA PRO A 21 -4.31 -8.37 -6.46
C PRO A 21 -4.16 -6.93 -6.97
N TYR A 22 -5.01 -6.01 -6.49
CA TYR A 22 -4.91 -4.59 -6.86
C TYR A 22 -3.72 -3.89 -6.18
N GLU A 23 -3.38 -4.27 -4.94
CA GLU A 23 -2.21 -3.77 -4.22
C GLU A 23 -0.92 -4.24 -4.90
N ARG A 24 -0.87 -5.50 -5.34
CA ARG A 24 0.25 -6.07 -6.11
C ARG A 24 0.49 -5.31 -7.43
N ARG A 25 -0.56 -5.05 -8.21
CA ARG A 25 -0.44 -4.27 -9.45
C ARG A 25 0.00 -2.82 -9.19
N ALA A 26 -0.41 -2.22 -8.08
CA ALA A 26 0.05 -0.90 -7.68
C ALA A 26 1.54 -0.92 -7.27
N LEU A 27 1.98 -1.94 -6.54
CA LEU A 27 3.39 -2.15 -6.18
C LEU A 27 4.28 -2.30 -7.41
N GLU A 28 3.87 -3.05 -8.43
CA GLU A 28 4.62 -3.16 -9.70
C GLU A 28 4.80 -1.81 -10.38
N ALA A 29 3.75 -0.99 -10.43
CA ALA A 29 3.83 0.36 -10.99
C ALA A 29 4.78 1.26 -10.18
N LEU A 30 4.82 1.11 -8.86
CA LEU A 30 5.73 1.83 -7.96
C LEU A 30 7.19 1.33 -8.08
N LYS A 31 7.42 0.03 -8.31
CA LYS A 31 8.77 -0.52 -8.58
C LYS A 31 9.42 0.12 -9.80
N ILE A 32 8.63 0.38 -10.84
CA ILE A 32 9.07 1.00 -12.11
C ILE A 32 9.19 2.54 -12.00
N GLY A 33 8.79 3.14 -10.87
CA GLY A 33 8.81 4.60 -10.68
C GLY A 33 7.68 5.35 -11.39
N LYS A 34 6.59 4.65 -11.79
CA LYS A 34 5.44 5.26 -12.48
C LYS A 34 4.36 5.74 -11.51
N ASP A 35 4.71 6.67 -10.61
CA ASP A 35 3.84 7.13 -9.51
C ASP A 35 2.49 7.71 -9.97
N LYS A 36 2.51 8.52 -11.04
CA LYS A 36 1.27 9.11 -11.59
C LYS A 36 0.31 8.04 -12.12
N ARG A 37 0.85 6.96 -12.70
CA ARG A 37 0.07 5.82 -13.17
C ARG A 37 -0.48 5.00 -12.00
N ALA A 38 0.33 4.76 -10.98
CA ALA A 38 -0.10 4.09 -9.75
C ALA A 38 -1.24 4.85 -9.06
N LEU A 39 -1.13 6.18 -8.97
CA LEU A 39 -2.16 7.03 -8.36
C LEU A 39 -3.47 7.02 -9.16
N LYS A 40 -3.41 7.11 -10.50
CA LYS A 40 -4.61 6.98 -11.35
C LYS A 40 -5.28 5.62 -11.19
N PHE A 41 -4.49 4.54 -11.11
CA PHE A 41 -5.01 3.19 -10.90
C PHE A 41 -5.67 3.03 -9.53
N LEU A 42 -5.01 3.49 -8.46
CA LEU A 42 -5.57 3.46 -7.10
C LEU A 42 -6.82 4.32 -6.97
N LYS A 43 -6.87 5.51 -7.59
CA LYS A 43 -8.07 6.35 -7.63
C LYS A 43 -9.23 5.63 -8.33
N LYS A 44 -8.99 4.94 -9.45
CA LYS A 44 -10.02 4.14 -10.14
C LYS A 44 -10.56 2.98 -9.28
N ARG A 45 -9.77 2.45 -8.35
CA ARG A 45 -10.18 1.35 -7.46
C ARG A 45 -10.82 1.83 -6.16
N LEU A 46 -10.31 2.90 -5.56
CA LEU A 46 -10.73 3.41 -4.24
C LEU A 46 -11.73 4.57 -4.31
N GLY A 47 -11.91 5.15 -5.49
CA GLY A 47 -12.84 6.25 -5.79
C GLY A 47 -12.24 7.64 -5.55
N THR A 48 -11.70 7.91 -4.35
CA THR A 48 -11.26 9.26 -3.96
C THR A 48 -9.75 9.46 -4.05
N HIS A 49 -9.35 10.72 -4.24
CA HIS A 49 -7.93 11.10 -4.33
C HIS A 49 -7.19 10.95 -2.99
N SER A 50 -7.85 11.28 -1.88
CA SER A 50 -7.29 11.14 -0.53
C SER A 50 -6.98 9.70 -0.19
N ARG A 51 -7.90 8.76 -0.47
CA ARG A 51 -7.68 7.33 -0.28
C ARG A 51 -6.56 6.79 -1.18
N ALA A 52 -6.50 7.23 -2.43
CA ALA A 52 -5.44 6.84 -3.34
C ALA A 52 -4.06 7.31 -2.86
N LYS A 53 -3.95 8.54 -2.35
CA LYS A 53 -2.71 9.06 -1.73
C LYS A 53 -2.29 8.25 -0.51
N ALA A 54 -3.22 8.04 0.43
CA ALA A 54 -2.94 7.25 1.64
C ALA A 54 -2.47 5.83 1.28
N LYS A 55 -3.12 5.20 0.30
CA LYS A 55 -2.75 3.85 -0.13
C LYS A 55 -1.41 3.81 -0.86
N ARG A 56 -1.09 4.82 -1.66
CA ARG A 56 0.23 4.96 -2.30
C ARG A 56 1.34 5.07 -1.26
N GLU A 57 1.14 5.87 -0.21
CA GLU A 57 2.12 6.05 0.87
C GLU A 57 2.33 4.77 1.66
N GLU A 58 1.27 4.02 1.98
CA GLU A 58 1.37 2.69 2.61
C GLU A 58 2.23 1.75 1.76
N LEU A 59 1.91 1.63 0.45
CA LEU A 59 2.65 0.75 -0.46
C LEU A 59 4.09 1.20 -0.71
N SER A 60 4.36 2.51 -0.69
CA SER A 60 5.72 3.05 -0.80
C SER A 60 6.56 2.68 0.42
N LYS A 61 5.98 2.73 1.63
CA LYS A 61 6.68 2.31 2.86
C LYS A 61 7.02 0.83 2.82
N VAL A 62 6.07 -0.01 2.40
CA VAL A 62 6.31 -1.45 2.18
C VAL A 62 7.48 -1.67 1.24
N LEU A 63 7.52 -0.93 0.12
CA LEU A 63 8.58 -1.05 -0.87
C LEU A 63 9.96 -0.64 -0.34
N MET A 64 10.00 0.39 0.51
CA MET A 64 11.24 0.81 1.19
C MET A 64 11.72 -0.27 2.17
N HIS A 65 10.82 -0.85 2.98
CA HIS A 65 11.16 -1.96 3.87
C HIS A 65 11.65 -3.19 3.11
N GLN A 66 11.07 -3.50 1.95
CA GLN A 66 11.52 -4.61 1.08
C GLN A 66 12.89 -4.38 0.42
N ARG A 67 13.34 -3.12 0.28
CA ARG A 67 14.65 -2.78 -0.29
C ARG A 67 15.76 -2.72 0.76
N ALA A 68 15.39 -2.54 2.03
CA ALA A 68 16.33 -2.43 3.14
C ALA A 68 16.72 -3.80 3.73
N HIS A 69 15.96 -4.85 3.40
CA HIS A 69 16.34 -6.24 3.57
C HIS A 69 16.99 -6.78 2.30
#